data_AF-A0A451ESS0-F1
#
_entry.id   AF-A0A451ESS0-F1
#
_cell.length_a   1.000
_cell.length_b   1.000
_cell.length_c   1.000
_cell.angle_alpha   90.00
_cell.angle_beta   90.00
_cell.angle_gamma   90.00
#
_symmetry.space_group_name_H-M   'P 1'
#
loop_
_entity.id
_entity.type
_entity.pdbx_description
1 polymer ?
#
loop_
_entity_poly.entity_id
_entity_poly.type
_entity_poly.pdbx_seq_one_letter_code
_entity_poly.pdbx_strand_id
1 'polypeptide(L)'
;ATEDMDALTFGSDIVLRHLTFSEARKMPIQEIHLKTVLQELNLSQKEFIDLCILMGCDYTDSIRGIGPKKSIELIQKHKTIEDILKNIDKSKYPPPENWNFNGARELFQNPEVADPEGIELKWSE
;
A
#
# COMPACT_ATOMS: atom_id res chain seq x y z
N ALA A 1 -13.10 8.54 -1.87
CA ALA A 1 -13.65 7.22 -2.21
C ALA A 1 -13.02 6.77 -3.52
N THR A 2 -12.49 5.55 -3.58
CA THR A 2 -11.74 5.03 -4.74
C THR A 2 -11.78 3.51 -4.71
N GLU A 3 -11.62 2.87 -5.87
CA GLU A 3 -11.38 1.42 -5.95
C GLU A 3 -9.89 1.07 -5.82
N ASP A 4 -9.03 2.07 -5.90
CA ASP A 4 -7.60 1.91 -5.73
C ASP A 4 -7.24 1.71 -4.25
N MET A 5 -6.53 0.63 -3.98
CA MET A 5 -6.16 0.23 -2.62
C MET A 5 -4.89 0.92 -2.15
N ASP A 6 -4.10 1.49 -3.07
CA ASP A 6 -2.88 2.21 -2.72
C ASP A 6 -3.14 3.50 -1.94
N ALA A 7 -4.39 3.98 -1.90
CA ALA A 7 -4.84 5.04 -1.01
C ALA A 7 -4.56 4.73 0.47
N LEU A 8 -4.63 3.46 0.90
CA LEU A 8 -4.22 3.05 2.25
C LEU A 8 -2.69 3.14 2.41
N THR A 9 -1.94 2.81 1.37
CA THR A 9 -0.48 2.88 1.34
C THR A 9 0.01 4.33 1.45
N PHE A 10 -0.68 5.28 0.80
CA PHE A 10 -0.48 6.73 0.95
C PHE A 10 -0.92 7.28 2.32
N GLY A 11 -1.54 6.47 3.17
CA GLY A 11 -1.90 6.86 4.54
C GLY A 11 -3.32 7.40 4.70
N SER A 12 -4.24 7.16 3.76
CA SER A 12 -5.66 7.48 3.98
C SER A 12 -6.20 6.69 5.16
N ASP A 13 -6.71 7.37 6.19
CA ASP A 13 -7.24 6.74 7.40
C ASP A 13 -8.40 5.77 7.11
N ILE A 14 -9.24 6.15 6.14
CA ILE A 14 -10.43 5.41 5.72
C ILE A 14 -10.50 5.39 4.20
N VAL A 15 -10.74 4.22 3.60
CA VAL A 15 -11.03 4.07 2.17
C VAL A 15 -12.41 3.46 2.00
N LEU A 16 -13.24 4.14 1.21
CA LEU A 16 -14.57 3.67 0.80
C LEU A 16 -14.52 3.12 -0.62
N ARG A 17 -14.93 1.86 -0.77
CA ARG A 17 -15.07 1.15 -2.03
C ARG A 17 -16.53 0.86 -2.35
N HIS A 18 -16.80 0.64 -3.63
CA HIS A 18 -18.10 0.45 -4.27
C HIS A 18 -19.04 1.66 -4.21
N LEU A 19 -18.57 2.82 -3.72
CA LEU A 19 -19.40 4.02 -3.61
C LEU A 19 -19.85 4.55 -4.98
N THR A 20 -19.00 4.43 -6.00
CA THR A 20 -19.26 4.90 -7.36
C THR A 20 -19.87 3.83 -8.26
N PHE A 21 -20.17 2.64 -7.73
CA PHE A 21 -20.80 1.59 -8.51
C PHE A 21 -22.26 1.95 -8.80
N SER A 22 -22.77 1.49 -9.94
CA SER A 22 -24.18 1.63 -10.26
C SER A 22 -25.04 0.96 -9.19
N GLU A 23 -26.09 1.65 -8.74
CA GLU A 23 -27.08 1.14 -7.78
C GLU A 23 -27.64 -0.24 -8.18
N ALA A 24 -27.78 -0.49 -9.50
CA ALA A 24 -28.25 -1.78 -10.03
C ALA A 24 -27.39 -2.97 -9.60
N ARG A 25 -26.11 -2.76 -9.28
CA ARG A 25 -25.22 -3.82 -8.78
C ARG A 25 -25.54 -4.25 -7.35
N LYS A 26 -26.27 -3.43 -6.58
CA LYS A 26 -26.66 -3.68 -5.18
C LYS A 26 -25.49 -4.13 -4.29
N MET A 27 -24.28 -3.66 -4.60
CA MET A 27 -23.10 -3.97 -3.80
C MET A 27 -23.05 -3.04 -2.59
N PRO A 28 -22.87 -3.56 -1.37
CA PRO A 28 -22.70 -2.71 -0.21
C PRO A 28 -21.40 -1.92 -0.33
N ILE A 29 -21.42 -0.69 0.19
CA ILE A 29 -20.21 0.11 0.38
C ILE A 29 -19.31 -0.66 1.33
N GLN A 30 -18.04 -0.81 0.94
CA GLN A 30 -17.02 -1.39 1.78
C GLN A 30 -16.17 -0.27 2.38
N GLU A 31 -16.04 -0.28 3.71
CA GLU A 31 -15.23 0.66 4.46
C GLU A 31 -14.01 -0.06 5.02
N ILE A 32 -12.83 0.49 4.79
CA ILE A 32 -11.56 -0.08 5.25
C ILE A 32 -10.85 0.98 6.08
N HIS A 33 -10.60 0.66 7.36
CA HIS A 33 -9.87 1.54 8.28
C HIS A 33 -8.40 1.13 8.34
N LEU A 34 -7.50 2.04 7.96
CA LEU A 34 -6.06 1.81 7.98
C LEU A 34 -5.57 1.42 9.39
N LYS A 35 -6.07 2.09 10.43
CA LYS A 35 -5.73 1.79 11.82
C LYS A 35 -5.99 0.33 12.19
N THR A 36 -7.15 -0.22 11.79
CA THR A 36 -7.48 -1.63 12.05
C THR A 36 -6.56 -2.56 11.27
N VAL A 37 -6.27 -2.25 10.00
CA VAL A 37 -5.33 -3.04 9.18
C VAL A 37 -3.94 -3.10 9.81
N LEU A 38 -3.40 -1.96 10.23
CA LEU A 38 -2.09 -1.87 10.89
C LEU A 38 -2.06 -2.63 12.22
N GLN A 39 -3.13 -2.51 13.02
CA GLN A 39 -3.26 -3.21 14.30
C GLN A 39 -3.32 -4.73 14.13
N GLU A 40 -4.18 -5.23 13.23
CA GLU A 40 -4.36 -6.67 12.99
C GLU A 40 -3.11 -7.32 12.36
N LEU A 41 -2.37 -6.58 11.53
CA LEU A 41 -1.11 -7.05 10.95
C LEU A 41 0.09 -6.85 11.89
N ASN A 42 -0.08 -6.10 12.98
CA ASN A 42 0.98 -5.64 13.89
C ASN A 42 2.14 -4.95 13.15
N LEU A 43 1.79 -3.98 12.30
CA LEU A 43 2.72 -3.19 11.50
C LEU A 43 2.54 -1.70 11.76
N SER A 44 3.64 -0.96 11.69
CA SER A 44 3.64 0.49 11.50
C SER A 44 3.34 0.84 10.04
N GLN A 45 2.98 2.10 9.78
CA GLN A 45 2.76 2.57 8.40
C GLN A 45 3.99 2.36 7.50
N LYS A 46 5.20 2.54 8.04
CA LYS A 46 6.44 2.34 7.29
C LYS A 46 6.64 0.88 6.87
N GLU A 47 6.38 -0.06 7.78
CA GLU A 47 6.43 -1.50 7.47
C GLU A 47 5.28 -1.89 6.50
N PHE A 48 4.11 -1.26 6.62
CA PHE A 48 2.98 -1.49 5.72
C PHE A 48 3.27 -1.02 4.28
N ILE A 49 3.95 0.12 4.10
CA ILE A 49 4.40 0.58 2.78
C ILE A 49 5.35 -0.46 2.15
N ASP A 50 6.33 -0.95 2.91
CA ASP A 50 7.24 -1.99 2.44
C ASP A 50 6.50 -3.29 2.10
N LEU A 51 5.48 -3.67 2.89
CA LEU A 51 4.60 -4.79 2.58
C LEU A 51 3.89 -4.59 1.23
N CYS A 52 3.29 -3.43 0.99
CA CYS A 52 2.60 -3.11 -0.28
C CYS A 52 3.55 -3.18 -1.47
N ILE A 53 4.75 -2.63 -1.36
CA ILE A 53 5.78 -2.71 -2.43
C ILE A 53 6.16 -4.18 -2.70
N LEU A 54 6.32 -5.00 -1.66
CA LEU A 54 6.62 -6.44 -1.82
C LEU A 54 5.48 -7.23 -2.45
N MET A 55 4.22 -6.85 -2.21
CA MET A 55 3.06 -7.47 -2.84
C MET A 55 2.87 -7.06 -4.30
N GLY A 56 3.53 -5.97 -4.72
CA GLY A 56 3.40 -5.34 -6.02
C GLY A 56 2.64 -4.03 -5.91
N CYS A 57 3.19 -3.00 -6.54
CA CYS A 57 2.57 -1.67 -6.68
C CYS A 57 2.87 -1.13 -8.08
N ASP A 58 2.23 -0.05 -8.47
CA ASP A 58 2.35 0.50 -9.83
C ASP A 58 3.65 1.30 -10.05
N TYR A 59 4.42 1.57 -8.99
CA TYR A 59 5.57 2.48 -9.02
C TYR A 59 6.93 1.79 -9.19
N THR A 60 7.00 0.46 -9.03
CA THR A 60 8.23 -0.32 -9.18
C THR A 60 7.91 -1.80 -9.38
N ASP A 61 8.87 -2.57 -9.92
CA ASP A 61 8.77 -4.03 -9.98
C ASP A 61 8.64 -4.69 -8.59
N SER A 62 8.38 -6.00 -8.57
CA SER A 62 8.35 -6.82 -7.36
C SER A 62 9.21 -8.08 -7.51
N ILE A 63 9.52 -8.75 -6.39
CA ILE A 63 10.31 -9.98 -6.40
C ILE A 63 9.45 -11.15 -6.89
N ARG A 64 9.76 -11.69 -8.07
CA ARG A 64 9.03 -12.82 -8.65
C ARG A 64 8.98 -14.01 -7.68
N GLY A 65 7.78 -14.53 -7.45
CA GLY A 65 7.54 -15.68 -6.56
C GLY A 65 7.36 -15.32 -5.08
N ILE A 66 7.43 -14.03 -4.72
CA ILE A 66 7.00 -13.51 -3.42
C ILE A 66 5.63 -12.85 -3.62
N GLY A 67 4.56 -13.54 -3.21
CA GLY A 67 3.20 -13.03 -3.21
C GLY A 67 2.69 -12.66 -1.82
N PRO A 68 1.40 -12.28 -1.66
CA PRO A 68 0.85 -11.67 -0.44
C PRO A 68 1.19 -12.40 0.86
N LYS A 69 0.94 -13.72 0.91
CA LYS A 69 1.24 -14.54 2.10
C LYS A 69 2.72 -14.46 2.49
N LYS A 70 3.62 -14.53 1.49
CA LYS A 70 5.06 -14.52 1.74
C LYS A 70 5.55 -13.14 2.13
N SER A 71 5.01 -12.09 1.51
CA SER A 71 5.32 -10.70 1.87
C SER A 71 4.96 -10.41 3.33
N ILE A 72 3.80 -10.87 3.81
CA ILE A 72 3.41 -10.74 5.23
C ILE A 72 4.38 -11.48 6.16
N GLU A 73 4.71 -12.74 5.86
CA GLU A 73 5.69 -13.51 6.66
C GLU A 73 7.05 -12.81 6.76
N LEU A 74 7.53 -12.28 5.63
CA LEU A 74 8.84 -11.63 5.53
C LEU A 74 8.85 -10.29 6.24
N ILE A 75 7.83 -9.44 6.05
CA ILE A 75 7.79 -8.12 6.66
C ILE A 75 7.61 -8.21 8.18
N GLN A 76 6.80 -9.14 8.68
CA GLN A 76 6.63 -9.33 10.12
C GLN A 76 7.93 -9.77 10.79
N LYS A 77 8.76 -10.56 10.09
CA LYS A 77 10.03 -11.07 10.60
C LYS A 77 11.19 -10.08 10.47
N HIS A 78 11.28 -9.37 9.34
CA HIS A 78 12.46 -8.59 8.97
C HIS A 78 12.22 -7.08 8.95
N LYS A 79 10.95 -6.64 9.01
CA LYS A 79 10.49 -5.24 9.13
C LYS A 79 10.77 -4.33 7.94
N THR A 80 11.84 -4.53 7.19
CA THR A 80 12.22 -3.68 6.05
C THR A 80 12.57 -4.52 4.82
N ILE A 81 12.36 -3.97 3.62
CA ILE A 81 12.79 -4.62 2.36
C ILE A 81 14.30 -4.91 2.39
N GLU A 82 15.12 -4.00 2.92
CA GLU A 82 16.56 -4.16 3.03
C GLU A 82 16.95 -5.38 3.86
N ASP A 83 16.32 -5.58 5.02
CA ASP A 83 16.62 -6.74 5.86
C ASP A 83 16.05 -8.03 5.28
N ILE A 84 14.93 -7.97 4.54
CA ILE A 84 14.44 -9.10 3.75
C ILE A 84 15.48 -9.50 2.71
N LEU A 85 16.01 -8.54 1.94
CA LEU A 85 17.02 -8.79 0.90
C LEU A 85 18.32 -9.39 1.46
N LYS A 86 18.66 -9.14 2.73
CA LYS A 86 19.82 -9.77 3.40
C LYS A 86 19.55 -11.23 3.80
N ASN A 87 18.29 -11.62 3.98
CA ASN A 87 17.89 -12.89 4.60
C ASN A 87 17.14 -13.86 3.69
N ILE A 88 16.75 -13.44 2.48
CA ILE A 88 16.12 -14.34 1.50
C ILE A 88 17.15 -15.10 0.65
N ASP A 89 16.75 -16.27 0.16
CA ASP A 89 17.48 -17.00 -0.87
C ASP A 89 17.33 -16.30 -2.23
N LYS A 90 18.33 -15.51 -2.62
CA LYS A 90 18.36 -14.77 -3.88
C LYS A 90 18.45 -15.64 -5.13
N SER A 91 18.87 -16.91 -4.99
CA SER A 91 18.86 -17.85 -6.13
C SER A 91 17.43 -18.25 -6.49
N LYS A 92 16.57 -18.39 -5.48
CA LYS A 92 15.16 -18.72 -5.62
C LYS A 92 14.28 -17.49 -5.86
N TYR A 93 14.60 -16.39 -5.18
CA TYR A 93 13.86 -15.12 -5.22
C TYR A 93 14.79 -13.98 -5.64
N PRO A 94 15.24 -13.96 -6.91
CA PRO A 94 16.10 -12.90 -7.41
C PRO A 94 15.33 -11.57 -7.42
N PRO A 95 15.84 -10.51 -6.76
CA PRO A 95 15.25 -9.19 -6.87
C PRO A 95 15.38 -8.64 -8.31
N PRO A 96 14.48 -7.73 -8.74
CA PRO A 96 14.61 -7.05 -10.02
C PRO A 96 15.97 -6.35 -10.16
N GLU A 97 16.48 -6.28 -11.39
CA GLU A 97 17.70 -5.52 -11.68
C GLU A 97 17.42 -4.02 -11.48
N ASN A 98 18.33 -3.31 -10.79
CA ASN A 98 18.16 -1.89 -10.44
C ASN A 98 16.84 -1.56 -9.73
N TRP A 99 16.32 -2.48 -8.90
CA TRP A 99 15.03 -2.33 -8.23
C TRP A 99 14.93 -1.06 -7.39
N ASN A 100 14.13 -0.08 -7.85
CA ASN A 100 13.96 1.22 -7.20
C ASN A 100 12.83 1.24 -6.17
N PHE A 101 12.84 0.28 -5.24
CA PHE A 101 11.85 0.26 -4.14
C PHE A 101 11.97 1.48 -3.23
N ASN A 102 13.15 2.10 -3.13
CA ASN A 102 13.34 3.34 -2.37
C ASN A 102 12.57 4.52 -2.97
N GLY A 103 12.54 4.65 -4.31
CA GLY A 103 11.73 5.66 -4.99
C GLY A 103 10.23 5.48 -4.74
N ALA A 104 9.74 4.24 -4.84
CA ALA A 104 8.34 3.94 -4.52
C ALA A 104 8.01 4.21 -3.05
N ARG A 105 8.90 3.85 -2.13
CA ARG A 105 8.76 4.13 -0.69
C ARG A 105 8.68 5.63 -0.41
N GLU A 106 9.58 6.41 -1.01
CA GLU A 106 9.59 7.87 -0.86
C GLU A 106 8.28 8.48 -1.39
N LEU A 107 7.81 8.03 -2.55
CA LEU A 107 6.54 8.47 -3.14
C LEU A 107 5.35 8.20 -2.23
N PHE A 108 5.29 7.04 -1.57
CA PHE A 108 4.22 6.74 -0.62
C PHE A 108 4.32 7.50 0.70
N GLN A 109 5.54 7.79 1.17
CA GLN A 109 5.75 8.49 2.44
C GLN A 109 5.56 9.99 2.33
N ASN A 110 6.02 10.57 1.23
CA ASN A 110 6.01 12.00 0.97
C ASN A 110 5.40 12.29 -0.41
N PRO A 111 4.13 11.93 -0.66
CA PRO A 111 3.48 12.22 -1.92
C PRO A 111 3.32 13.74 -2.11
N GLU A 112 3.42 14.19 -3.35
CA GLU A 112 3.01 15.55 -3.70
C GLU A 112 1.48 15.64 -3.61
N VAL A 113 0.98 16.37 -2.60
CA VAL A 113 -0.45 16.56 -2.36
C VAL A 113 -0.75 18.05 -2.21
N ALA A 114 -1.98 18.43 -2.55
CA ALA A 114 -2.45 19.79 -2.31
C ALA A 114 -2.55 20.08 -0.80
N ASP A 115 -2.30 21.32 -0.41
CA ASP A 115 -2.52 21.79 0.96
C ASP A 115 -4.03 21.81 1.26
N PRO A 116 -4.52 20.96 2.20
CA PRO A 116 -5.94 20.90 2.51
C PRO A 116 -6.49 22.20 3.10
N GLU A 117 -5.68 22.99 3.81
CA GLU A 117 -6.12 24.25 4.43
C GLU A 117 -6.43 25.32 3.37
N GLY A 118 -5.81 25.21 2.19
CA GLY A 118 -6.05 26.10 1.04
C GLY A 118 -7.29 25.73 0.22
N ILE A 119 -7.95 24.61 0.50
CA ILE A 119 -9.07 24.11 -0.31
C ILE A 119 -10.41 24.50 0.32
N GLU A 120 -11.16 25.38 -0.35
CA GLU A 120 -12.55 25.67 -0.01
C GLU A 120 -13.50 24.81 -0.84
N LEU A 121 -14.21 23.89 -0.19
CA LEU A 121 -15.24 23.06 -0.84
C LEU A 121 -16.60 23.76 -0.80
N LYS A 122 -17.18 24.02 -1.97
CA LYS A 122 -18.52 24.60 -2.13
C LYS A 122 -19.35 23.72 -3.06
N TRP A 123 -20.58 23.41 -2.66
CA TRP A 123 -21.58 22.75 -3.50
C TRP A 123 -22.68 23.77 -3.80
N SER A 124 -22.79 24.21 -5.04
CA SER A 124 -23.87 25.08 -5.52
C SER A 124 -24.98 24.25 -6.17
N GLU A 125 -26.18 24.84 -6.24
CA GLU A 125 -27.29 24.31 -7.05
C GLU A 125 -26.97 24.26 -8.55
#